data_AF-A0A4Q6CMV8-F1
#
_entry.id   AF-A0A4Q6CMV8-F1
#
_cell.length_a   1.000
_cell.length_b   1.000
_cell.length_c   1.000
_cell.angle_alpha   90.00
_cell.angle_beta   90.00
_cell.angle_gamma   90.00
#
_symmetry.space_group_name_H-M   'P 1'
#
loop_
_entity.id
_entity.type
_entity.pdbx_description
1 polymer ?
#
loop_
_entity_poly.entity_id
_entity_poly.type
_entity_poly.pdbx_seq_one_letter_code
_entity_poly.pdbx_strand_id
1 'polypeptide(L)'
;MRLGARVVQPATIPKDEFLKFTKIPIIIFYGDNIPNQPSKNPGQEQWRAFLAVARNWADVVNRYGGDAKVVHLPEIGIKGNTHFPMSDLNNVEVANQISQFLKDKNLDK
;
A
#
# COMPACT_ATOMS: atom_id res chain seq x y z
N MET A 1 12.11 -7.27 -11.14
CA MET A 1 12.57 -7.91 -9.88
C MET A 1 12.06 -9.35 -9.87
N ARG A 2 12.92 -10.34 -9.60
CA ARG A 2 12.53 -11.76 -9.64
C ARG A 2 12.13 -12.20 -8.22
N LEU A 3 10.86 -12.56 -8.01
CA LEU A 3 10.31 -13.02 -6.73
C LEU A 3 10.02 -14.52 -6.84
N GLY A 4 11.01 -15.35 -6.51
CA GLY A 4 10.92 -16.81 -6.72
C GLY A 4 10.74 -17.20 -8.20
N ALA A 5 9.76 -18.07 -8.49
CA ALA A 5 9.46 -18.56 -9.85
C ALA A 5 8.63 -17.56 -10.70
N ARG A 6 8.13 -16.45 -10.14
CA ARG A 6 7.39 -15.42 -10.87
C ARG A 6 8.24 -14.18 -11.06
N VAL A 7 8.40 -13.78 -12.32
CA VAL A 7 8.89 -12.43 -12.66
C VAL A 7 7.71 -11.49 -12.46
N VAL A 8 7.75 -10.67 -11.42
CA VAL A 8 6.80 -9.55 -11.31
C VAL A 8 7.31 -8.45 -12.22
N GLN A 9 6.71 -8.38 -13.41
CA GLN A 9 6.84 -7.23 -14.29
C GLN A 9 5.82 -6.19 -13.83
N PRO A 10 6.27 -4.97 -13.47
CA PRO A 10 5.33 -3.88 -13.22
C PRO A 10 4.44 -3.68 -14.45
N ALA A 11 3.14 -3.56 -14.24
CA ALA A 11 2.24 -3.20 -15.33
C ALA A 11 2.67 -1.83 -15.90
N THR A 12 2.67 -1.72 -17.22
CA THR A 12 2.89 -0.45 -17.92
C THR A 12 1.57 -0.01 -18.54
N ILE A 13 1.31 1.29 -18.47
CA ILE A 13 0.12 1.91 -19.03
C ILE A 13 0.53 3.20 -19.76
N PRO A 14 -0.26 3.66 -20.74
CA PRO A 14 -0.09 4.98 -21.35
C PRO A 14 -0.06 6.11 -20.31
N LYS A 15 0.65 7.19 -20.61
CA LYS A 15 0.85 8.30 -19.65
C LYS A 15 -0.46 9.00 -19.29
N ASP A 16 -1.33 9.20 -20.26
CA ASP A 16 -2.68 9.75 -20.07
C ASP A 16 -3.54 8.88 -19.14
N GLU A 17 -3.45 7.56 -19.26
CA GLU A 17 -4.07 6.63 -18.31
C GLU A 17 -3.44 6.76 -16.91
N PHE A 18 -2.11 6.85 -16.83
CA PHE A 18 -1.42 7.05 -15.55
C PHE A 18 -1.84 8.35 -14.85
N LEU A 19 -2.03 9.44 -15.61
CA LEU A 19 -2.42 10.73 -15.05
C LEU A 19 -3.82 10.70 -14.40
N LYS A 20 -4.67 9.70 -14.68
CA LYS A 20 -5.96 9.54 -13.99
C LYS A 20 -5.78 9.28 -12.48
N PHE A 21 -4.71 8.59 -12.08
CA PHE A 21 -4.40 8.37 -10.66
C PHE A 21 -4.07 9.66 -9.91
N THR A 22 -3.70 10.75 -10.62
CA THR A 22 -3.43 12.05 -10.00
C THR A 22 -4.70 12.82 -9.62
N LYS A 23 -5.88 12.33 -10.04
CA LYS A 23 -7.16 13.06 -9.92
C LYS A 23 -8.01 12.64 -8.74
N ILE A 24 -7.60 11.59 -8.03
CA ILE A 24 -8.29 11.06 -6.86
C ILE A 24 -7.30 10.86 -5.72
N PRO A 25 -7.70 11.12 -4.47
CA PRO A 25 -6.86 10.76 -3.32
C PRO A 25 -6.84 9.24 -3.15
N ILE A 26 -5.66 8.67 -2.86
CA ILE A 26 -5.45 7.22 -2.76
C ILE A 26 -4.71 6.91 -1.46
N ILE A 27 -5.20 5.92 -0.71
CA ILE A 27 -4.49 5.35 0.45
C ILE A 27 -4.35 3.83 0.29
N ILE A 28 -3.17 3.31 0.58
CA ILE A 28 -2.85 1.88 0.51
C ILE A 28 -2.32 1.44 1.87
N PHE A 29 -2.96 0.45 2.49
CA PHE A 29 -2.55 -0.12 3.77
C PHE A 29 -1.81 -1.46 3.56
N TYR A 30 -0.71 -1.63 4.29
CA TYR A 30 0.00 -2.90 4.45
C TYR A 30 0.02 -3.31 5.92
N GLY A 31 -0.25 -4.59 6.18
CA GLY A 31 -0.21 -5.21 7.51
C GLY A 31 1.22 -5.35 8.07
N ASP A 32 1.37 -6.20 9.08
CA ASP A 32 2.63 -6.49 9.75
C ASP A 32 3.31 -7.74 9.15
N ASN A 33 4.42 -8.18 9.76
CA ASN A 33 5.17 -9.40 9.43
C ASN A 33 5.76 -9.42 8.00
N ILE A 34 5.89 -8.25 7.37
CA ILE A 34 6.62 -8.06 6.13
C ILE A 34 8.10 -7.88 6.47
N PRO A 35 9.01 -8.73 5.95
CA PRO A 35 10.42 -8.65 6.32
C PRO A 35 11.06 -7.37 5.77
N ASN A 36 11.93 -6.74 6.55
CA ASN A 36 12.69 -5.57 6.12
C ASN A 36 13.87 -5.91 5.19
N GLN A 37 14.25 -7.19 5.12
CA GLN A 37 15.33 -7.72 4.29
C GLN A 37 14.81 -8.80 3.36
N PRO A 38 15.51 -9.10 2.24
CA PRO A 38 15.13 -10.20 1.36
C PRO A 38 14.91 -11.51 2.10
N SER A 39 13.81 -12.20 1.80
CA SER A 39 13.47 -13.48 2.41
C SER A 39 13.62 -14.64 1.43
N LYS A 40 14.05 -15.81 1.92
CA LYS A 40 13.98 -17.05 1.14
C LYS A 40 12.56 -17.61 1.08
N ASN A 41 11.67 -17.19 1.98
CA ASN A 41 10.26 -17.55 1.93
C ASN A 41 9.59 -16.76 0.79
N PRO A 42 9.06 -17.43 -0.25
CA PRO A 42 8.51 -16.74 -1.42
C PRO A 42 7.34 -15.81 -1.09
N GLY A 43 6.49 -16.18 -0.14
CA GLY A 43 5.34 -15.36 0.27
C GLY A 43 5.78 -14.09 1.00
N GLN A 44 6.72 -14.21 1.94
CA GLN A 44 7.28 -13.04 2.64
C GLN A 44 8.03 -12.11 1.68
N GLU A 45 8.82 -12.67 0.77
CA GLU A 45 9.56 -11.90 -0.22
C GLU A 45 8.63 -11.19 -1.20
N GLN A 46 7.52 -11.83 -1.58
CA GLN A 46 6.48 -11.20 -2.39
C GLN A 46 5.89 -9.96 -1.70
N TRP A 47 5.50 -10.06 -0.43
CA TRP A 47 4.94 -8.93 0.32
C TRP A 47 5.94 -7.80 0.52
N ARG A 48 7.21 -8.12 0.79
CA ARG A 48 8.29 -7.12 0.87
C ARG A 48 8.43 -6.34 -0.43
N ALA A 49 8.43 -7.04 -1.56
CA ALA A 49 8.57 -6.41 -2.85
C ALA A 49 7.33 -5.61 -3.26
N PHE A 50 6.13 -6.09 -2.94
CA PHE A 50 4.89 -5.33 -3.17
C PHE A 50 4.83 -4.04 -2.36
N LEU A 51 5.23 -4.07 -1.08
CA LEU A 51 5.35 -2.85 -0.28
C LEU A 51 6.34 -1.85 -0.91
N ALA A 52 7.52 -2.32 -1.36
CA ALA A 52 8.50 -1.47 -2.03
C ALA A 52 7.97 -0.88 -3.35
N VAL A 53 7.27 -1.68 -4.16
CA VAL A 53 6.65 -1.22 -5.42
C VAL A 53 5.54 -0.21 -5.14
N ALA A 54 4.70 -0.43 -4.14
CA ALA A 54 3.63 0.49 -3.78
C ALA A 54 4.17 1.85 -3.34
N ARG A 55 5.25 1.88 -2.54
CA ARG A 55 5.94 3.12 -2.16
C ARG A 55 6.47 3.86 -3.39
N ASN A 56 7.22 3.18 -4.24
CA ASN A 56 7.74 3.76 -5.48
C ASN A 56 6.60 4.29 -6.37
N TRP A 57 5.50 3.56 -6.49
CA TRP A 57 4.35 3.97 -7.28
C TRP A 57 3.68 5.22 -6.71
N ALA A 58 3.45 5.29 -5.40
CA ALA A 58 2.87 6.47 -4.75
C ALA A 58 3.77 7.69 -4.93
N ASP A 59 5.10 7.53 -4.81
CA ASP A 59 6.06 8.60 -5.07
C ASP A 59 5.97 9.10 -6.52
N VAL A 60 5.80 8.20 -7.49
CA VAL A 60 5.61 8.60 -8.89
C VAL A 60 4.30 9.36 -9.06
N VAL A 61 3.17 8.86 -8.52
CA VAL A 61 1.87 9.55 -8.60
C VAL A 61 1.96 10.96 -8.02
N ASN A 62 2.59 11.11 -6.85
CA ASN A 62 2.76 12.41 -6.19
C ASN A 62 3.70 13.34 -6.97
N ARG A 63 4.76 12.83 -7.60
CA ARG A 63 5.61 13.65 -8.50
C ARG A 63 4.86 14.23 -9.71
N TYR A 64 3.76 13.60 -10.12
CA TYR A 64 2.88 14.11 -11.18
C TYR A 64 1.70 14.94 -10.65
N GLY A 65 1.72 15.33 -9.37
CA GLY A 65 0.70 16.18 -8.75
C GLY A 65 -0.51 15.42 -8.21
N GLY A 66 -0.39 14.10 -7.99
CA GLY A 66 -1.40 13.31 -7.29
C GLY A 66 -1.30 13.37 -5.77
N ASP A 67 -2.14 12.57 -5.12
CA ASP A 67 -2.27 12.49 -3.65
C ASP A 67 -2.43 11.03 -3.23
N ALA A 68 -1.30 10.32 -3.18
CA ALA A 68 -1.21 8.91 -2.84
C ALA A 68 -0.39 8.70 -1.56
N LYS A 69 -0.92 7.91 -0.62
CA LYS A 69 -0.27 7.55 0.64
C LYS A 69 -0.17 6.03 0.79
N VAL A 70 1.01 5.54 1.16
CA VAL A 70 1.21 4.14 1.59
C VAL A 70 1.43 4.12 3.09
N VAL A 71 0.62 3.35 3.80
CA VAL A 71 0.70 3.17 5.25
C VAL A 71 1.09 1.73 5.54
N HIS A 72 2.26 1.55 6.14
CA HIS A 72 2.65 0.28 6.75
C HIS A 72 2.26 0.35 8.22
N LEU A 73 1.24 -0.42 8.62
CA LEU A 73 0.57 -0.29 9.93
C LEU A 73 1.53 -0.29 11.13
N PRO A 74 2.60 -1.11 11.18
CA PRO A 74 3.55 -1.09 12.28
C PRO A 74 4.29 0.24 12.45
N GLU A 75 4.47 1.02 11.38
CA GLU A 75 5.14 2.33 11.42
C GLU A 75 4.29 3.40 12.13
N ILE A 76 2.98 3.18 12.25
CA ILE A 76 2.06 4.05 12.99
C ILE A 76 1.59 3.44 14.32
N GLY A 77 2.28 2.39 14.79
CA GLY A 77 2.01 1.76 16.09
C GLY A 77 0.95 0.65 16.07
N ILE A 78 0.31 0.38 14.92
CA ILE A 78 -0.70 -0.67 14.77
C ILE A 78 0.02 -1.97 14.35
N LYS A 79 0.04 -2.98 15.22
CA LYS A 79 0.87 -4.19 15.05
C LYS A 79 0.05 -5.48 14.99
N GLY A 80 0.64 -6.51 14.40
CA GLY A 80 0.06 -7.86 14.34
C GLY A 80 -1.01 -8.07 13.26
N ASN A 81 -1.25 -7.07 12.40
CA ASN A 81 -2.20 -7.22 11.30
C ASN A 81 -1.73 -8.23 10.24
N THR A 82 -2.65 -9.05 9.77
CA THR A 82 -2.43 -10.01 8.69
C THR A 82 -2.62 -9.35 7.32
N HIS A 83 -2.71 -10.17 6.27
CA HIS A 83 -3.14 -9.69 4.94
C HIS A 83 -4.58 -9.16 4.92
N PHE A 84 -5.40 -9.53 5.92
CA PHE A 84 -6.81 -9.17 6.00
C PHE A 84 -7.08 -8.21 7.18
N PRO A 85 -6.51 -6.99 7.16
CA PRO A 85 -6.63 -6.04 8.27
C PRO A 85 -8.08 -5.59 8.52
N MET A 86 -8.98 -5.76 7.55
CA MET A 86 -10.42 -5.49 7.71
C MET A 86 -11.15 -6.54 8.56
N SER A 87 -10.58 -7.74 8.74
CA SER A 87 -11.18 -8.84 9.52
C SER A 87 -10.31 -9.29 10.69
N ASP A 88 -9.14 -8.68 10.90
CA ASP A 88 -8.31 -8.94 12.07
C ASP A 88 -9.01 -8.50 13.36
N LEU A 89 -8.54 -8.98 14.51
CA LEU A 89 -9.13 -8.68 15.83
C LEU A 89 -9.10 -7.18 16.18
N ASN A 90 -8.18 -6.42 15.60
CA ASN A 90 -8.07 -4.97 15.74
C ASN A 90 -8.64 -4.21 14.52
N ASN A 91 -9.51 -4.82 13.72
CA ASN A 91 -10.05 -4.19 12.51
C ASN A 91 -10.71 -2.82 12.72
N VAL A 92 -11.29 -2.56 13.91
CA VAL A 92 -11.84 -1.25 14.27
C VAL A 92 -10.76 -0.17 14.31
N GLU A 93 -9.54 -0.50 14.75
CA GLU A 93 -8.40 0.43 14.77
C GLU A 93 -7.99 0.81 13.33
N VAL A 94 -7.98 -0.16 12.42
CA VAL A 94 -7.75 0.06 10.98
C VAL A 94 -8.90 0.85 10.35
N ALA A 95 -10.15 0.55 10.70
CA ALA A 95 -11.32 1.29 10.24
C ALA A 95 -11.28 2.76 10.67
N ASN A 96 -10.73 3.07 11.85
CA ASN A 96 -10.52 4.45 12.30
C ASN A 96 -9.51 5.19 11.40
N GLN A 97 -8.44 4.54 10.95
CA GLN A 97 -7.49 5.13 10.00
C GLN A 97 -8.14 5.43 8.65
N ILE A 98 -8.99 4.51 8.15
CA ILE A 98 -9.76 4.71 6.91
C ILE A 98 -10.74 5.88 7.08
N SER A 99 -11.47 5.91 8.19
CA SER A 99 -12.44 6.97 8.50
C SER A 99 -11.78 8.34 8.60
N GLN A 100 -10.59 8.41 9.22
CA GLN A 100 -9.81 9.64 9.27
C GLN A 100 -9.35 10.10 7.89
N PHE A 101 -8.87 9.17 7.04
CA PHE A 101 -8.52 9.51 5.66
C PHE A 101 -9.71 10.06 4.89
N LEU A 102 -10.90 9.43 5.00
CA LEU A 102 -12.10 9.92 4.32
C LEU A 102 -12.49 11.33 4.79
N LYS A 103 -12.46 11.58 6.11
CA LYS A 103 -12.67 12.92 6.70
C LYS A 103 -11.70 13.95 6.15
N ASP A 104 -10.40 13.66 6.18
CA ASP A 104 -9.35 14.57 5.70
C ASP A 104 -9.52 14.93 4.22
N LYS A 105 -10.14 14.03 3.43
CA LYS A 105 -10.44 14.22 2.01
C LYS A 105 -11.86 14.69 1.73
N ASN A 106 -12.68 14.96 2.74
CA ASN A 106 -14.09 15.32 2.61
C ASN A 106 -14.94 14.28 1.84
N LEU A 107 -14.64 13.00 2.03
CA LEU A 107 -15.27 11.85 1.36
C LEU A 107 -16.24 11.06 2.28
N ASP A 108 -16.52 11.57 3.48
CA ASP A 108 -17.39 10.93 4.49
C ASP A 108 -18.75 11.63 4.67
N LYS A 109 -19.13 12.48 3.70
CA LYS A 109 -20.36 13.27 3.72
C LYS A 109 -21.59 12.47 3.30
#